data_AF-A0A923DFW0-F1
#
_entry.id   AF-A0A923DFW0-F1
#
_cell.length_a   1.000
_cell.length_b   1.000
_cell.length_c   1.000
_cell.angle_alpha   90.00
_cell.angle_beta   90.00
_cell.angle_gamma   90.00
#
_symmetry.space_group_name_H-M   'P 1'
#
loop_
_entity.id
_entity.type
_entity.pdbx_description
1 polymer ?
#
loop_
_entity_poly.entity_id
_entity_poly.type
_entity_poly.pdbx_seq_one_letter_code
_entity_poly.pdbx_strand_id
1 'polypeptide(L)'
;MNKTTASNSQSPFIQKHSASIRVWHWLTFLTLTFILLTVLFASTLLNPRENSSVVQNMLKEKGVVVDKDQAFPVAHIFDDKMWELHKYLGIGLSFLLLARIGIEFAQSDEEKIKSRIKNAFTLYKQNNPDKKELKLYLLVKGSYTFFYVLILFMAFTGLSLAFGRELALSRPTNHLIKEVHGFGQYLIYTFVFFHLCGVIIADIGKSKGIVSGMIHGEE
;
A
#
# COMPACT_ATOMS: atom_id res chain seq x y z
N MET A 1 8.62 -48.19 -25.06
CA MET A 1 9.18 -47.39 -23.94
C MET A 1 8.42 -46.08 -23.89
N ASN A 2 7.40 -45.99 -23.03
CA ASN A 2 6.61 -44.78 -22.85
C ASN A 2 7.35 -43.85 -21.88
N LYS A 3 7.76 -42.69 -22.37
CA LYS A 3 8.38 -41.63 -21.59
C LYS A 3 7.26 -40.91 -20.83
N THR A 4 7.09 -41.27 -19.56
CA THR A 4 6.18 -40.60 -18.63
C THR A 4 6.56 -39.11 -18.58
N THR A 5 5.74 -38.26 -19.18
CA THR A 5 5.82 -36.81 -19.01
C THR A 5 5.45 -36.50 -17.56
N ALA A 6 6.46 -36.29 -16.72
CA ALA A 6 6.26 -35.65 -15.43
C ALA A 6 5.56 -34.31 -15.70
N SER A 7 4.30 -34.19 -15.31
CA SER A 7 3.62 -32.90 -15.29
C SER A 7 4.38 -32.05 -14.28
N ASN A 8 5.22 -31.16 -14.78
CA ASN A 8 5.93 -30.18 -13.96
C ASN A 8 4.83 -29.25 -13.42
N SER A 9 4.27 -29.58 -12.25
CA SER A 9 3.23 -28.78 -11.60
C SER A 9 3.89 -27.53 -11.05
N GLN A 10 4.13 -26.55 -11.93
CA GLN A 10 4.55 -25.22 -11.49
C GLN A 10 3.51 -24.71 -10.49
N SER A 11 4.02 -24.23 -9.35
CA SER A 11 3.21 -23.63 -8.29
C SER A 11 2.26 -22.58 -8.88
N PRO A 12 0.97 -22.55 -8.51
CA PRO A 12 0.00 -21.61 -9.05
C PRO A 12 0.34 -20.14 -8.74
N PHE A 13 1.31 -19.92 -7.85
CA PHE A 13 1.84 -18.61 -7.49
C PHE A 13 2.85 -18.05 -8.51
N ILE A 14 3.42 -18.91 -9.35
CA ILE A 14 4.36 -18.52 -10.41
C ILE A 14 3.53 -18.13 -11.64
N GLN A 15 3.47 -16.83 -11.93
CA GLN A 15 2.63 -16.26 -13.00
C GLN A 15 3.42 -15.25 -13.81
N LYS A 16 3.14 -15.22 -15.12
CA LYS A 16 3.64 -14.16 -16.00
C LYS A 16 2.90 -12.85 -15.74
N HIS A 17 3.68 -11.77 -15.74
CA HIS A 17 3.21 -10.41 -15.53
C HIS A 17 3.74 -9.51 -16.62
N SER A 18 2.86 -8.80 -17.33
CA SER A 18 3.24 -7.80 -18.32
C SER A 18 4.08 -6.67 -17.71
N ALA A 19 4.98 -6.08 -18.49
CA ALA A 19 5.91 -5.03 -18.02
C ALA A 19 5.18 -3.84 -17.39
N SER A 20 4.02 -3.46 -17.93
CA SER A 20 3.16 -2.39 -17.39
C SER A 20 2.68 -2.69 -15.96
N ILE A 21 2.28 -3.93 -15.66
CA ILE A 21 1.90 -4.35 -14.28
C ILE A 21 3.11 -4.24 -13.36
N ARG A 22 4.26 -4.73 -13.80
CA ARG A 22 5.47 -4.79 -12.96
C ARG A 22 5.93 -3.38 -12.59
N VAL A 23 6.06 -2.49 -13.57
CA VAL A 23 6.41 -1.09 -13.35
C VAL A 23 5.40 -0.41 -12.44
N TRP A 24 4.10 -0.58 -12.72
CA TRP A 24 3.05 -0.02 -11.89
C TRP A 24 3.10 -0.52 -10.44
N HIS A 25 3.34 -1.82 -10.24
CA HIS A 25 3.43 -2.43 -8.92
C HIS A 25 4.57 -1.84 -8.11
N TRP A 26 5.78 -1.77 -8.68
CA TRP A 26 6.95 -1.24 -7.97
C TRP A 26 6.84 0.25 -7.69
N LEU A 27 6.29 1.05 -8.62
CA LEU A 27 5.99 2.45 -8.36
C LEU A 27 4.98 2.59 -7.21
N THR A 28 3.90 1.80 -7.23
CA THR A 28 2.90 1.81 -6.16
C THR A 28 3.50 1.40 -4.82
N PHE A 29 4.35 0.37 -4.80
CA PHE A 29 5.04 -0.09 -3.59
C PHE A 29 5.95 1.00 -3.01
N LEU A 30 6.76 1.66 -3.84
CA LEU A 30 7.63 2.75 -3.41
C LEU A 30 6.82 3.95 -2.90
N THR A 31 5.81 4.40 -3.67
CA THR A 31 4.95 5.50 -3.26
C THR A 31 4.24 5.19 -1.94
N LEU A 32 3.67 4.00 -1.78
CA LEU A 32 3.01 3.60 -0.54
C LEU A 32 3.99 3.55 0.62
N THR A 33 5.20 3.03 0.41
CA THR A 33 6.25 3.01 1.43
C THR A 33 6.60 4.42 1.90
N PHE A 34 6.79 5.37 0.97
CA PHE A 34 7.05 6.77 1.33
C PHE A 34 5.87 7.41 2.07
N ILE A 35 4.63 7.17 1.64
CA ILE A 35 3.42 7.64 2.35
C ILE A 35 3.44 7.13 3.80
N LEU A 36 3.70 5.84 4.01
CA LEU A 36 3.74 5.25 5.34
C LEU A 36 4.86 5.83 6.21
N LEU A 37 6.03 6.11 5.63
CA LEU A 37 7.14 6.77 6.32
C LEU A 37 6.80 8.22 6.68
N THR A 38 6.16 8.99 5.80
CA THR A 38 5.76 10.38 6.12
C THR A 38 4.85 10.43 7.34
N VAL A 39 3.89 9.51 7.46
CA VAL A 39 3.00 9.50 8.63
C VAL A 39 3.75 9.08 9.89
N LEU A 40 4.64 8.09 9.79
CA LEU A 40 5.47 7.67 10.92
C LEU A 40 6.31 8.84 11.42
N PHE A 41 7.01 9.55 10.53
CA PHE A 41 7.83 10.70 10.89
C PHE A 41 7.02 11.86 11.46
N ALA A 42 5.90 12.23 10.81
CA ALA A 42 5.04 13.32 11.28
C ALA A 42 4.48 13.02 12.68
N SER A 43 3.99 11.81 12.89
CA SER A 43 3.32 11.42 14.15
C SER A 43 4.29 11.16 15.30
N THR A 44 5.57 10.88 15.01
CA THR A 44 6.60 10.58 16.01
C THR A 44 7.67 11.68 16.06
N LEU A 45 8.69 11.60 15.20
CA LEU A 45 9.87 12.47 15.24
C LEU A 45 9.57 13.95 15.07
N LEU A 46 8.55 14.32 14.28
CA LEU A 46 8.23 15.70 13.96
C LEU A 46 7.04 16.25 14.76
N ASN A 47 6.55 15.51 15.77
CA ASN A 47 5.40 15.92 16.54
C ASN A 47 5.61 17.31 17.19
N PRO A 48 4.78 18.32 16.90
CA PRO A 48 5.00 19.68 17.40
C PRO A 48 4.92 19.80 18.92
N ARG A 49 4.12 18.95 19.57
CA ARG A 49 3.94 18.99 21.03
C ARG A 49 5.21 18.58 21.75
N GLU A 50 5.89 17.54 21.27
CA GLU A 50 7.14 17.06 21.84
C GLU A 50 8.30 17.99 21.47
N ASN A 51 8.38 18.39 20.20
CA ASN A 51 9.47 19.23 19.70
C ASN A 51 9.42 20.69 20.16
N SER A 52 8.26 21.20 20.59
CA SER A 52 8.16 22.54 21.18
C SER A 52 9.14 22.73 22.36
N SER A 53 9.30 21.71 23.20
CA SER A 53 10.24 21.73 24.33
C SER A 53 11.71 21.79 23.89
N VAL A 54 12.05 21.10 22.79
CA VAL A 54 13.39 21.13 22.19
C VAL A 54 13.72 22.53 21.71
N VAL A 55 12.78 23.19 21.01
CA VAL A 55 12.94 24.57 20.55
C VAL A 55 13.16 25.53 21.73
N GLN A 56 12.38 25.41 22.80
CA GLN A 56 12.55 26.23 24.01
C GLN A 56 13.94 26.06 24.63
N ASN A 57 14.41 24.82 24.78
CA ASN A 57 15.71 24.54 25.38
C ASN A 57 16.86 25.11 24.53
N MET A 58 16.82 24.92 23.21
CA MET A 58 17.83 25.46 22.29
C MET A 58 17.90 26.99 22.32
N LEU A 59 16.75 27.68 22.42
CA LEU A 59 16.72 29.14 22.53
C LEU A 59 17.21 29.61 23.90
N LYS A 60 16.86 28.89 24.97
CA LYS A 60 17.31 29.19 26.33
C LYS A 60 18.83 29.10 26.45
N GLU A 61 19.47 28.12 25.82
CA GLU A 61 20.93 28.01 25.73
C GLU A 61 21.60 29.20 25.02
N LYS A 62 20.84 29.91 24.18
CA LYS A 62 21.28 31.14 23.51
C LYS A 62 20.87 32.42 24.25
N GLY A 63 20.35 32.30 25.47
CA GLY A 63 19.92 33.43 26.29
C GLY A 63 18.54 33.98 25.92
N VAL A 64 17.78 33.29 25.06
CA VAL A 64 16.44 33.70 24.63
C VAL A 64 15.40 32.82 25.34
N VAL A 65 14.58 33.41 26.19
CA VAL A 65 13.49 32.70 26.87
C VAL A 65 12.21 32.92 26.09
N VAL A 66 11.61 31.83 25.60
CA VAL A 66 10.30 31.84 24.95
C VAL A 66 9.35 30.91 25.68
N ASP A 67 8.08 31.28 25.71
CA ASP A 67 7.03 30.39 26.20
C ASP A 67 6.69 29.29 25.17
N LYS A 68 5.80 28.39 25.57
CA LYS A 68 5.43 27.25 24.73
C LYS A 68 4.62 27.68 23.50
N ASP A 69 3.81 28.72 23.63
CA ASP A 69 2.94 29.23 22.58
C ASP A 69 3.77 29.93 21.48
N GLN A 70 4.94 30.47 21.85
CA GLN A 70 5.93 31.01 20.92
C GLN A 70 6.77 29.92 20.25
N ALA A 71 7.11 28.84 20.96
CA ALA A 71 7.91 27.74 20.42
C ALA A 71 7.12 26.76 19.54
N PHE A 72 5.82 26.58 19.82
CA PHE A 72 4.98 25.62 19.12
C PHE A 72 4.86 25.88 17.62
N PRO A 73 4.60 27.11 17.13
CA PRO A 73 4.53 27.38 15.69
C PRO A 73 5.83 27.03 14.96
N VAL A 74 6.99 27.24 15.58
CA VAL A 74 8.30 26.89 15.00
C VAL A 74 8.44 25.38 14.82
N ALA A 75 8.06 24.61 15.84
CA ALA A 75 8.05 23.14 15.75
C ALA A 75 7.01 22.65 14.73
N HIS A 76 5.86 23.33 14.62
CA HIS A 76 4.77 22.94 13.74
C HIS A 76 5.10 23.05 12.25
N ILE A 77 5.98 23.98 11.85
CA ILE A 77 6.40 24.13 10.44
C ILE A 77 6.94 22.82 9.84
N PHE A 78 7.68 22.03 10.62
CA PHE A 78 8.26 20.76 10.12
C PHE A 78 7.20 19.68 9.94
N ASP A 79 6.26 19.60 10.89
CA ASP A 79 5.10 18.71 10.82
C ASP A 79 4.23 19.06 9.60
N ASP A 80 3.91 20.34 9.41
CA ASP A 80 3.12 20.83 8.28
C ASP A 80 3.74 20.47 6.93
N LYS A 81 5.06 20.67 6.78
CA LYS A 81 5.79 20.27 5.57
C LYS A 81 5.72 18.77 5.31
N MET A 82 5.75 17.95 6.36
CA MET A 82 5.66 16.50 6.23
C MET A 82 4.24 16.05 5.82
N TRP A 83 3.20 16.66 6.40
CA TRP A 83 1.82 16.41 5.97
C TRP A 83 1.53 16.91 4.55
N GLU A 84 2.18 17.99 4.13
CA GLU A 84 2.10 18.47 2.75
C GLU A 84 2.74 17.48 1.77
N LEU A 85 3.92 16.93 2.10
CA LEU A 85 4.54 15.87 1.31
C LEU A 85 3.64 14.62 1.25
N HIS A 86 3.07 14.22 2.38
CA HIS A 86 2.10 13.11 2.46
C HIS A 86 0.92 13.33 1.50
N LYS A 87 0.35 14.54 1.49
CA LYS A 87 -0.74 14.92 0.58
C LYS A 87 -0.34 14.76 -0.88
N TYR A 88 0.83 15.27 -1.29
CA TYR A 88 1.29 15.14 -2.67
C TYR A 88 1.52 13.68 -3.07
N LEU A 89 2.13 12.89 -2.20
CA LEU A 89 2.29 11.45 -2.44
C LEU A 89 0.94 10.74 -2.53
N GLY A 90 -0.04 11.10 -1.70
CA GLY A 90 -1.41 10.56 -1.76
C GLY A 90 -2.15 10.89 -3.06
N ILE A 91 -1.97 12.10 -3.59
CA ILE A 91 -2.47 12.48 -4.93
C ILE A 91 -1.76 11.62 -6.00
N GLY A 92 -0.45 11.44 -5.89
CA GLY A 92 0.32 10.56 -6.78
C GLY A 92 -0.17 9.10 -6.74
N LEU A 93 -0.44 8.56 -5.55
CA LEU A 93 -1.02 7.22 -5.38
C LEU A 93 -2.41 7.11 -6.03
N SER A 94 -3.22 8.16 -5.93
CA SER A 94 -4.54 8.22 -6.57
C SER A 94 -4.41 8.17 -8.10
N PHE A 95 -3.42 8.86 -8.67
CA PHE A 95 -3.12 8.78 -10.10
C PHE A 95 -2.61 7.38 -10.51
N LEU A 96 -1.76 6.75 -9.69
CA LEU A 96 -1.34 5.36 -9.92
C LEU A 96 -2.54 4.41 -9.90
N LEU A 97 -3.52 4.60 -9.00
CA LEU A 97 -4.75 3.80 -9.01
C LEU A 97 -5.57 3.99 -10.29
N LEU A 98 -5.70 5.21 -10.79
CA LEU A 98 -6.34 5.48 -12.08
C LEU A 98 -5.57 4.82 -13.24
N ALA A 99 -4.24 4.90 -13.22
CA ALA A 99 -3.39 4.22 -14.19
C ALA A 99 -3.61 2.69 -14.15
N ARG A 100 -3.82 2.10 -12.96
CA ARG A 100 -4.13 0.67 -12.83
C ARG A 100 -5.43 0.29 -13.52
N ILE A 101 -6.45 1.13 -13.38
CA ILE A 101 -7.75 0.95 -14.03
C ILE A 101 -7.56 1.04 -15.56
N GLY A 102 -6.80 2.02 -16.05
CA GLY A 102 -6.45 2.13 -17.47
C GLY A 102 -5.71 0.90 -18.02
N ILE A 103 -4.71 0.40 -17.27
CA ILE A 103 -3.97 -0.82 -17.61
C ILE A 103 -4.92 -2.04 -17.69
N GLU A 104 -5.92 -2.14 -16.81
CA GLU A 104 -6.90 -3.24 -16.83
C GLU A 104 -7.73 -3.27 -18.13
N PHE A 105 -8.04 -2.10 -18.69
CA PHE A 105 -8.74 -2.02 -19.97
C PHE A 105 -7.84 -2.36 -21.17
N ALA A 106 -6.55 -2.07 -21.08
CA ALA A 106 -5.57 -2.31 -22.15
C ALA A 106 -4.98 -3.73 -22.17
N GLN A 107 -5.15 -4.50 -21.10
CA GLN A 107 -4.61 -5.86 -20.98
C GLN A 107 -5.39 -6.90 -21.80
N SER A 108 -4.69 -7.96 -22.19
CA SER A 108 -5.29 -9.12 -22.83
C SER A 108 -6.30 -9.79 -21.89
N ASP A 109 -7.34 -10.41 -22.46
CA ASP A 109 -8.44 -10.98 -21.67
C ASP A 109 -7.98 -12.04 -20.66
N GLU A 110 -6.86 -12.71 -20.89
CA GLU A 110 -6.29 -13.71 -19.98
C GLU A 110 -5.63 -13.07 -18.74
N GLU A 111 -5.10 -11.86 -18.87
CA GLU A 111 -4.45 -11.15 -17.76
C GLU A 111 -5.44 -10.39 -16.86
N LYS A 112 -6.65 -10.11 -17.37
CA LYS A 112 -7.70 -9.38 -16.65
C LYS A 112 -8.07 -10.06 -15.33
N ILE A 113 -8.35 -9.24 -14.32
CA ILE A 113 -8.76 -9.63 -12.97
C ILE A 113 -9.97 -10.58 -13.04
N LYS A 114 -10.96 -10.28 -13.90
CA LYS A 114 -12.17 -11.10 -14.05
C LYS A 114 -11.84 -12.52 -14.50
N SER A 115 -10.94 -12.67 -15.47
CA SER A 115 -10.50 -13.97 -15.98
C SER A 115 -9.66 -14.71 -14.95
N ARG A 116 -8.75 -14.03 -14.24
CA ARG A 116 -7.97 -14.63 -13.13
C ARG A 116 -8.86 -15.12 -11.99
N ILE A 117 -9.89 -14.37 -11.60
CA ILE A 117 -10.87 -14.77 -10.58
C ILE A 117 -11.70 -15.97 -11.07
N LYS A 118 -12.20 -15.93 -12.30
CA LYS A 118 -12.97 -17.04 -12.90
C LYS A 118 -12.13 -18.31 -12.98
N ASN A 119 -10.87 -18.21 -13.39
CA ASN A 119 -9.94 -19.33 -13.47
C ASN A 119 -9.61 -19.89 -12.07
N ALA A 120 -9.37 -19.02 -11.08
CA ALA A 120 -9.16 -19.44 -9.69
C ALA A 120 -10.38 -20.19 -9.12
N PHE A 121 -11.60 -19.73 -9.40
CA PHE A 121 -12.83 -20.38 -8.96
C PHE A 121 -13.09 -21.71 -9.70
N THR A 122 -12.73 -21.77 -10.99
CA THR A 122 -12.83 -22.99 -11.80
C THR A 122 -11.86 -24.07 -11.30
N LEU A 123 -10.62 -23.69 -10.96
CA LEU A 123 -9.63 -24.59 -10.35
C LEU A 123 -10.07 -25.07 -8.98
N TYR A 124 -10.73 -24.22 -8.17
CA TYR A 124 -11.33 -24.60 -6.88
C TYR A 124 -12.46 -25.62 -7.01
N LYS A 125 -13.25 -25.53 -8.08
CA LYS A 125 -14.38 -26.43 -8.34
C LYS A 125 -13.92 -27.79 -8.88
N GLN A 126 -12.71 -27.88 -9.44
CA GLN A 126 -12.11 -29.16 -9.86
C GLN A 126 -11.54 -29.91 -8.64
N ASN A 127 -11.86 -31.20 -8.54
CA ASN A 127 -11.49 -32.11 -7.44
C ASN A 127 -9.98 -32.44 -7.47
N ASN A 128 -9.13 -31.46 -7.18
CA ASN A 128 -7.69 -31.66 -7.08
C ASN A 128 -7.30 -32.19 -5.68
N PRO A 129 -6.30 -33.10 -5.59
CA PRO A 129 -5.86 -33.70 -4.32
C PRO A 129 -5.22 -32.69 -3.35
N ASP A 130 -4.70 -31.54 -3.82
CA ASP A 130 -4.06 -30.51 -2.98
C ASP A 130 -4.99 -29.36 -2.55
N LYS A 131 -6.08 -29.73 -1.85
CA LYS A 131 -7.06 -28.75 -1.33
C LYS A 131 -6.45 -27.69 -0.40
N LYS A 132 -5.33 -27.96 0.28
CA LYS A 132 -4.68 -27.02 1.20
C LYS A 132 -3.96 -25.89 0.45
N GLU A 133 -3.18 -26.23 -0.58
CA GLU A 133 -2.45 -25.25 -1.38
C GLU A 133 -3.40 -24.33 -2.15
N LEU A 134 -4.49 -24.91 -2.67
CA LEU A 134 -5.52 -24.15 -3.37
C LEU A 134 -6.28 -23.18 -2.47
N LYS A 135 -6.60 -23.57 -1.22
CA LYS A 135 -7.19 -22.68 -0.22
C LYS A 135 -6.26 -21.50 0.12
N LEU A 136 -4.97 -21.78 0.30
CA LEU A 136 -3.97 -20.74 0.54
C LEU A 136 -3.89 -19.78 -0.65
N TYR A 137 -3.86 -20.30 -1.88
CA TYR A 137 -3.86 -19.49 -3.09
C TYR A 137 -5.09 -18.57 -3.18
N LEU A 138 -6.28 -19.08 -2.89
CA LEU A 138 -7.51 -18.27 -2.85
C LEU A 138 -7.48 -17.20 -1.76
N LEU A 139 -6.98 -17.53 -0.57
CA LEU A 139 -6.83 -16.58 0.53
C LEU A 139 -5.90 -15.44 0.12
N VAL A 140 -4.75 -15.76 -0.48
CA VAL A 140 -3.78 -14.78 -0.97
C VAL A 140 -4.41 -13.88 -2.04
N LYS A 141 -5.10 -14.44 -3.05
CA LYS A 141 -5.80 -13.63 -4.05
C LYS A 141 -6.91 -12.76 -3.43
N GLY A 142 -7.66 -13.29 -2.46
CA GLY A 142 -8.64 -12.54 -1.69
C GLY A 142 -8.01 -11.36 -0.93
N SER A 143 -6.83 -11.56 -0.33
CA SER A 143 -6.10 -10.49 0.35
C SER A 143 -5.67 -9.37 -0.63
N TYR A 144 -5.34 -9.71 -1.88
CA TYR A 144 -5.03 -8.70 -2.89
C TYR A 144 -6.26 -7.87 -3.26
N THR A 145 -7.43 -8.51 -3.43
CA THR A 145 -8.70 -7.79 -3.63
C THR A 145 -9.02 -6.89 -2.44
N PHE A 146 -8.88 -7.39 -1.22
CA PHE A 146 -9.05 -6.59 0.00
C PHE A 146 -8.11 -5.37 0.01
N PHE A 147 -6.83 -5.56 -0.33
CA PHE A 147 -5.87 -4.47 -0.44
C PHE A 147 -6.30 -3.42 -1.46
N TYR A 148 -6.77 -3.83 -2.65
CA TYR A 148 -7.27 -2.89 -3.66
C TYR A 148 -8.45 -2.05 -3.17
N VAL A 149 -9.39 -2.67 -2.45
CA VAL A 149 -10.52 -1.95 -1.84
C VAL A 149 -10.02 -0.99 -0.76
N LEU A 150 -9.08 -1.44 0.06
CA LEU A 150 -8.50 -0.65 1.15
C LEU A 150 -7.74 0.57 0.60
N ILE A 151 -6.87 0.43 -0.40
CA ILE A 151 -6.14 1.56 -0.98
C ILE A 151 -7.07 2.53 -1.71
N LEU A 152 -8.15 2.04 -2.35
CA LEU A 152 -9.15 2.89 -2.98
C LEU A 152 -9.88 3.73 -1.91
N PHE A 153 -10.27 3.11 -0.81
CA PHE A 153 -10.86 3.78 0.34
C PHE A 153 -9.91 4.82 0.97
N MET A 154 -8.64 4.47 1.13
CA MET A 154 -7.61 5.38 1.64
C MET A 154 -7.38 6.56 0.70
N ALA A 155 -7.35 6.33 -0.62
CA ALA A 155 -7.24 7.40 -1.60
C ALA A 155 -8.44 8.34 -1.54
N PHE A 156 -9.67 7.80 -1.46
CA PHE A 156 -10.89 8.60 -1.38
C PHE A 156 -10.94 9.48 -0.11
N THR A 157 -10.67 8.89 1.05
CA THR A 157 -10.64 9.61 2.33
C THR A 157 -9.48 10.63 2.37
N GLY A 158 -8.31 10.28 1.84
CA GLY A 158 -7.16 11.18 1.76
C GLY A 158 -7.40 12.38 0.84
N LEU A 159 -7.98 12.16 -0.34
CA LEU A 159 -8.39 13.24 -1.24
C LEU A 159 -9.48 14.12 -0.60
N SER A 160 -10.43 13.53 0.12
CA SER A 160 -11.46 14.28 0.83
C SER A 160 -10.87 15.19 1.91
N LEU A 161 -9.80 14.76 2.60
CA LEU A 161 -9.05 15.62 3.53
C LEU A 161 -8.23 16.69 2.80
N ALA A 162 -7.60 16.33 1.68
CA ALA A 162 -6.77 17.23 0.89
C ALA A 162 -7.58 18.39 0.28
N PHE A 163 -8.82 18.12 -0.12
CA PHE A 163 -9.74 19.07 -0.77
C PHE A 163 -10.96 19.43 0.09
N GLY A 164 -10.89 19.20 1.40
CA GLY A 164 -12.06 19.32 2.28
C GLY A 164 -12.64 20.74 2.38
N ARG A 165 -11.82 21.77 2.14
CA ARG A 165 -12.28 23.16 2.10
C ARG A 165 -13.04 23.46 0.81
N GLU A 166 -12.51 22.98 -0.30
CA GLU A 166 -13.03 23.11 -1.65
C GLU A 166 -14.36 22.33 -1.79
N LEU A 167 -14.49 21.22 -1.07
CA LEU A 167 -15.71 20.40 -0.97
C LEU A 167 -16.71 20.90 0.08
N ALA A 168 -16.45 22.04 0.73
CA ALA A 168 -17.29 22.63 1.78
C ALA A 168 -17.67 21.63 2.90
N LEU A 169 -16.76 20.73 3.26
CA LEU A 169 -17.03 19.71 4.28
C LEU A 169 -17.20 20.33 5.66
N SER A 170 -18.25 19.91 6.36
CA SER A 170 -18.50 20.34 7.74
C SER A 170 -17.36 19.91 8.67
N ARG A 171 -17.13 20.64 9.77
CA ARG A 171 -16.10 20.27 10.77
C ARG A 171 -16.29 18.84 11.30
N PRO A 172 -17.51 18.38 11.67
CA PRO A 172 -17.72 16.99 12.09
C PRO A 172 -17.36 15.98 11.00
N THR A 173 -17.72 16.26 9.74
CA THR A 173 -17.41 15.37 8.61
C THR A 173 -15.90 15.25 8.40
N ASN A 174 -15.17 16.37 8.41
CA ASN A 174 -13.70 16.36 8.28
C ASN A 174 -13.03 15.58 9.42
N HIS A 175 -13.52 15.73 10.65
CA HIS A 175 -13.01 14.97 11.79
C HIS A 175 -13.20 13.47 11.61
N LEU A 176 -14.43 13.04 11.25
CA LEU A 176 -14.73 11.64 11.01
C LEU A 176 -13.85 11.05 9.88
N ILE A 177 -13.70 11.77 8.76
CA ILE A 177 -12.84 11.33 7.66
C ILE A 177 -11.40 11.18 8.15
N LYS A 178 -10.90 12.12 8.96
CA LYS A 178 -9.55 12.04 9.53
C LYS A 178 -9.36 10.83 10.43
N GLU A 179 -10.33 10.54 11.31
CA GLU A 179 -10.29 9.36 12.19
C GLU A 179 -10.29 8.07 11.38
N VAL A 180 -11.18 7.97 10.40
CA VAL A 180 -11.33 6.80 9.55
C VAL A 180 -10.10 6.59 8.65
N HIS A 181 -9.54 7.66 8.10
CA HIS A 181 -8.29 7.62 7.34
C HIS A 181 -7.12 7.16 8.22
N GLY A 182 -7.01 7.72 9.43
CA GLY A 182 -6.01 7.31 10.43
C GLY A 182 -6.17 5.85 10.86
N PHE A 183 -7.41 5.35 10.98
CA PHE A 183 -7.65 3.92 11.25
C PHE A 183 -7.20 3.04 10.08
N GLY A 184 -7.53 3.43 8.84
CA GLY A 184 -7.17 2.68 7.64
C GLY A 184 -5.67 2.53 7.44
N GLN A 185 -4.86 3.47 7.92
CA GLN A 185 -3.40 3.36 7.96
C GLN A 185 -2.92 2.12 8.73
N TYR A 186 -3.52 1.79 9.88
CA TYR A 186 -3.14 0.60 10.65
C TYR A 186 -3.48 -0.70 9.91
N LEU A 187 -4.57 -0.71 9.14
CA LEU A 187 -4.91 -1.83 8.26
C LEU A 187 -3.89 -1.98 7.14
N ILE A 188 -3.41 -0.87 6.55
CA ILE A 188 -2.35 -0.88 5.54
C ILE A 188 -1.03 -1.40 6.14
N TYR A 189 -0.63 -0.94 7.33
CA TYR A 189 0.56 -1.46 8.01
C TYR A 189 0.49 -2.97 8.20
N THR A 190 -0.65 -3.45 8.71
CA THR A 190 -0.90 -4.88 8.93
C THR A 190 -0.80 -5.65 7.61
N PHE A 191 -1.45 -5.16 6.55
CA PHE A 191 -1.39 -5.79 5.24
C PHE A 191 0.02 -5.85 4.68
N VAL A 192 0.76 -4.74 4.69
CA VAL A 192 2.14 -4.67 4.14
C VAL A 192 3.05 -5.64 4.89
N PHE A 193 2.96 -5.71 6.22
CA PHE A 193 3.73 -6.65 7.02
C PHE A 193 3.47 -8.10 6.60
N PHE A 194 2.20 -8.53 6.59
CA PHE A 194 1.85 -9.91 6.20
C PHE A 194 2.15 -10.21 4.73
N HIS A 195 1.99 -9.23 3.84
CA HIS A 195 2.32 -9.39 2.44
C HIS A 195 3.81 -9.65 2.24
N LEU A 196 4.68 -8.82 2.85
CA LEU A 196 6.13 -8.99 2.77
C LEU A 196 6.58 -10.32 3.39
N CYS A 197 6.10 -10.66 4.58
CA CYS A 197 6.39 -11.96 5.20
C CYS A 197 5.94 -13.11 4.30
N GLY A 198 4.74 -13.04 3.74
CA GLY A 198 4.19 -14.06 2.84
C GLY A 198 5.03 -14.24 1.58
N VAL A 199 5.44 -13.15 0.94
CA VAL A 199 6.30 -13.17 -0.26
C VAL A 199 7.67 -13.76 0.06
N ILE A 200 8.32 -13.31 1.14
CA ILE A 200 9.64 -13.80 1.55
C ILE A 200 9.61 -15.30 1.86
N ILE A 201 8.62 -15.75 2.63
CA ILE A 201 8.46 -17.18 2.97
C ILE A 201 8.21 -18.01 1.71
N ALA A 202 7.36 -17.53 0.80
CA ALA A 202 7.05 -18.24 -0.44
C ALA A 202 8.26 -18.36 -1.37
N ASP A 203 9.04 -17.28 -1.49
CA ASP A 203 10.21 -17.18 -2.38
C ASP A 203 11.40 -18.00 -1.88
N ILE A 204 11.59 -18.12 -0.56
CA ILE A 204 12.61 -19.02 0.04
C ILE A 204 12.14 -20.48 -0.01
N GLY A 205 10.83 -20.70 0.09
CA GLY A 205 10.21 -22.02 0.21
C GLY A 205 9.92 -22.71 -1.12
N LYS A 206 8.64 -23.07 -1.31
CA LYS A 206 8.16 -23.92 -2.42
C LYS A 206 7.91 -23.17 -3.72
N SER A 207 7.75 -21.85 -3.66
CA SER A 207 7.39 -21.01 -4.80
C SER A 207 8.53 -20.05 -5.11
N LYS A 208 9.72 -20.60 -5.35
CA LYS A 208 10.92 -19.81 -5.62
C LYS A 208 10.77 -19.01 -6.91
N GLY A 209 11.21 -17.76 -6.89
CA GLY A 209 11.23 -16.89 -8.06
C GLY A 209 10.01 -15.98 -8.21
N ILE A 210 9.11 -15.89 -7.21
CA ILE A 210 7.97 -14.96 -7.23
C ILE A 210 8.47 -13.51 -7.34
N VAL A 211 9.49 -13.15 -6.56
CA VAL A 211 10.04 -11.79 -6.58
C VAL A 211 10.74 -11.53 -7.90
N SER A 212 11.55 -12.49 -8.37
CA SER A 212 12.25 -12.39 -9.66
C SER A 212 11.27 -12.23 -10.82
N GLY A 213 10.17 -13.00 -10.82
CA GLY A 213 9.10 -12.89 -11.81
C GLY A 213 8.42 -11.52 -11.82
N MET A 214 8.29 -10.86 -10.66
CA MET A 214 7.80 -9.48 -10.58
C MET A 214 8.80 -8.41 -11.02
N ILE A 215 10.10 -8.72 -11.06
CA ILE A 215 11.13 -7.79 -11.54
C ILE A 215 11.31 -7.98 -13.06
N HIS A 216 11.68 -9.18 -13.47
CA HIS A 216 12.12 -9.47 -14.83
C HIS A 216 10.94 -9.81 -15.76
N GLY A 217 9.83 -10.34 -15.21
CA GLY A 217 8.82 -11.03 -16.00
C GLY A 217 9.37 -12.38 -16.44
N GLU A 218 8.71 -13.47 -16.09
CA GLU A 218 9.15 -14.78 -16.56
C GLU A 218 9.03 -14.87 -18.09
N GLU A 219 10.12 -15.26 -18.77
CA GLU A 219 10.12 -15.60 -20.19
C GLU A 219 9.22 -16.81 -20.51
#